data_AF-W9GWX8-F1
#
_entry.id   AF-W9GWX8-F1
#
_cell.length_a   1.000
_cell.length_b   1.000
_cell.length_c   1.000
_cell.angle_alpha   90.00
_cell.angle_beta   90.00
_cell.angle_gamma   90.00
#
_symmetry.space_group_name_H-M   'P 1'
#
loop_
_entity.id
_entity.type
_entity.pdbx_description
1 polymer ?
#
loop_
_entity_poly.entity_id
_entity_poly.type
_entity_poly.pdbx_seq_one_letter_code
_entity_poly.pdbx_strand_id
1 'polypeptide(L)'
;MGVVELPGPLDLEGWLVRVVLLDVSLVDAPAIQLAETRFPAPAGVLSSLPFSLAIGAVPPRARLILSAEVRRDAAAEPQPGDLRNVVSIPWDGVDPRWAWRIPVAVTQ
;
A
#
# COMPACT_ATOMS: atom_id res chain seq x y z
N MET A 1 4.23 -11.60 -1.96
CA MET A 1 5.27 -10.59 -1.69
C MET A 1 5.12 -9.49 -2.71
N GLY A 2 5.24 -8.23 -2.30
CA GLY A 2 5.17 -7.07 -3.21
C GLY A 2 6.18 -6.00 -2.82
N VAL A 3 6.16 -4.91 -3.56
CA VAL A 3 7.06 -3.77 -3.39
C VAL A 3 6.26 -2.47 -3.52
N VAL A 4 6.45 -1.55 -2.58
CA VAL A 4 6.04 -0.15 -2.71
C VAL A 4 7.16 0.60 -3.42
N GLU A 5 6.87 1.24 -4.56
CA GLU A 5 7.84 2.02 -5.34
C GLU A 5 7.76 3.48 -4.96
N LEU A 6 8.90 4.05 -4.55
CA LEU A 6 9.00 5.45 -4.15
C LEU A 6 9.16 6.35 -5.39
N PRO A 7 8.73 7.62 -5.33
CA PRO A 7 8.84 8.54 -6.48
C PRO A 7 10.30 8.91 -6.83
N GLY A 8 11.24 8.53 -5.97
CA GLY A 8 12.68 8.64 -6.14
C GLY A 8 13.40 8.08 -4.91
N PRO A 9 14.75 8.12 -4.88
CA PRO A 9 15.51 7.82 -3.68
C PRO A 9 15.14 8.79 -2.55
N LEU A 10 14.61 8.27 -1.45
CA LEU A 10 14.20 9.05 -0.29
C LEU A 10 14.80 8.47 0.98
N ASP A 11 15.19 9.34 1.91
CA ASP A 11 15.48 8.95 3.28
C ASP A 11 14.16 8.93 4.07
N LEU A 12 13.82 7.73 4.56
CA LEU A 12 12.56 7.44 5.23
C LEU A 12 12.79 7.01 6.68
N GLU A 13 13.94 7.34 7.27
CA GLU A 13 14.20 7.02 8.68
C GLU A 13 13.07 7.53 9.59
N GLY A 14 12.49 6.62 10.37
CA GLY A 14 11.37 6.91 11.28
C GLY A 14 9.99 6.94 10.63
N TRP A 15 9.87 6.75 9.31
CA TRP A 15 8.57 6.69 8.64
C TRP A 15 7.89 5.33 8.84
N LEU A 16 6.56 5.32 8.76
CA LEU A 16 5.74 4.13 8.80
C LEU A 16 5.16 3.82 7.42
N VAL A 17 5.27 2.57 7.01
CA VAL A 17 4.67 2.03 5.80
C VAL A 17 3.40 1.28 6.18
N ARG A 18 2.32 1.54 5.43
CA ARG A 18 1.04 0.85 5.54
C ARG A 18 0.65 0.35 4.17
N VAL A 19 0.32 -0.94 4.06
CA VAL A 19 -0.23 -1.53 2.84
C VAL A 19 -1.53 -2.25 3.20
N VAL A 20 -2.59 -1.98 2.43
CA VAL A 20 -3.91 -2.55 2.62
C VAL A 20 -4.43 -3.23 1.36
N LEU A 21 -5.23 -4.28 1.58
CA LEU A 21 -6.10 -4.87 0.58
C LEU A 21 -7.52 -4.39 0.84
N LEU A 22 -8.12 -3.79 -0.17
CA LEU A 22 -9.46 -3.22 -0.10
C LEU A 22 -10.39 -3.94 -1.09
N ASP A 23 -11.61 -4.21 -0.65
CA ASP A 23 -12.73 -4.59 -1.52
C ASP A 23 -13.49 -3.34 -1.97
N VAL A 24 -13.51 -3.15 -3.29
CA VAL A 24 -14.17 -2.04 -3.99
C VAL A 24 -15.27 -2.54 -4.92
N SER A 25 -15.87 -3.69 -4.60
CA SER A 25 -16.95 -4.28 -5.41
C SER A 25 -18.19 -3.41 -5.48
N LEU A 26 -18.43 -2.59 -4.46
CA LEU A 26 -19.58 -1.69 -4.36
C LEU A 26 -19.11 -0.27 -4.68
N VAL A 27 -19.62 0.30 -5.77
CA VAL A 27 -19.20 1.63 -6.26
C VAL A 27 -19.65 2.76 -5.33
N ASP A 28 -20.83 2.62 -4.71
CA ASP A 28 -21.45 3.66 -3.87
C ASP A 28 -21.32 3.36 -2.36
N ALA A 29 -20.43 2.45 -1.98
CA ALA A 29 -20.18 2.12 -0.58
C ALA A 29 -18.70 2.36 -0.22
N PRO A 30 -18.39 2.64 1.06
CA PRO A 30 -17.01 2.67 1.52
C PRO A 30 -16.30 1.35 1.20
N ALA A 31 -15.05 1.46 0.75
CA ALA A 31 -14.21 0.29 0.52
C ALA A 31 -14.04 -0.51 1.82
N ILE A 32 -14.10 -1.83 1.73
CA ILE A 32 -13.95 -2.72 2.89
C ILE A 32 -12.50 -3.15 2.99
N GLN A 33 -11.84 -2.87 4.12
CA GLN A 33 -10.48 -3.37 4.36
C GLN A 33 -10.52 -4.86 4.70
N LEU A 34 -9.87 -5.66 3.86
CA LEU A 34 -9.78 -7.11 4.03
C LEU A 34 -8.49 -7.57 4.70
N ALA A 35 -7.38 -6.85 4.46
CA ALA A 35 -6.09 -7.14 5.07
C ALA A 35 -5.26 -5.86 5.21
N GLU A 36 -4.33 -5.86 6.16
CA GLU A 36 -3.40 -4.77 6.39
C GLU A 36 -2.05 -5.32 6.88
N THR A 37 -0.97 -4.66 6.45
CA THR A 37 0.34 -4.79 7.07
C THR A 37 0.89 -3.39 7.36
N ARG A 38 1.59 -3.26 8.48
CA ARG A 38 2.26 -2.04 8.92
C ARG A 38 3.67 -2.37 9.36
N PHE A 39 4.64 -1.58 8.93
CA PHE A 39 6.03 -1.77 9.31
C PHE A 39 6.80 -0.44 9.22
N PRO A 40 7.80 -0.23 10.08
CA PRO A 40 8.69 0.92 9.96
C PRO A 40 9.51 0.81 8.67
N ALA A 41 9.73 1.94 8.01
CA ALA A 41 10.65 2.00 6.88
C ALA A 41 12.08 1.66 7.36
N PRO A 42 12.84 0.85 6.61
CA PRO A 42 14.25 0.63 6.91
C PRO A 42 15.04 1.94 6.86
N ALA A 43 16.10 2.03 7.66
CA ALA A 43 16.99 3.19 7.63
C ALA A 43 17.76 3.29 6.30
N GLY A 44 18.04 4.53 5.87
CA GLY A 44 18.83 4.84 4.69
C GLY A 44 18.01 5.34 3.50
N VAL A 45 18.73 5.62 2.40
CA VAL A 45 18.12 6.09 1.15
C VAL A 45 17.58 4.91 0.35
N LEU A 46 16.27 4.88 0.16
CA LEU A 46 15.56 3.78 -0.47
C LEU A 46 14.86 4.26 -1.74
N SER A 47 14.80 3.38 -2.75
CA SER A 47 13.96 3.56 -3.94
C SER A 47 12.70 2.69 -3.90
N SER A 48 12.65 1.72 -2.98
CA SER A 48 11.53 0.80 -2.86
C SER A 48 11.48 0.14 -1.48
N LEU A 49 10.29 -0.32 -1.09
CA LEU A 49 10.03 -0.96 0.20
C LEU A 49 9.33 -2.31 -0.01
N PRO A 50 9.98 -3.45 0.30
CA PRO A 50 9.34 -4.76 0.17
C PRO A 50 8.27 -4.94 1.25
N PHE A 51 7.17 -5.64 0.89
CA PHE A 51 6.12 -5.98 1.85
C PHE A 51 5.61 -7.41 1.67
N SER A 52 5.08 -7.96 2.76
CA SER A 52 4.25 -9.15 2.78
C SER A 52 2.91 -8.80 3.40
N LEU A 53 1.83 -9.29 2.79
CA LEU A 53 0.47 -9.10 3.28
C LEU A 53 -0.12 -10.48 3.57
N ALA A 54 -0.52 -10.71 4.81
CA ALA A 54 -1.25 -11.92 5.19
C ALA A 54 -2.71 -11.75 4.79
N ILE A 55 -3.15 -12.52 3.79
CA ILE A 55 -4.50 -12.43 3.23
C ILE A 55 -5.30 -13.63 3.74
N GLY A 56 -6.44 -13.35 4.37
CA GLY A 56 -7.40 -14.37 4.81
C GLY A 56 -8.31 -14.85 3.68
N ALA A 57 -9.51 -15.29 4.04
CA ALA A 57 -10.53 -15.64 3.06
C ALA A 57 -10.98 -14.40 2.27
N VAL A 58 -10.99 -14.53 0.94
CA VAL A 58 -11.45 -13.48 0.02
C VAL A 58 -12.83 -13.84 -0.54
N PRO A 59 -13.80 -12.91 -0.56
CA PRO A 59 -15.11 -13.18 -1.15
C PRO A 59 -15.00 -13.52 -2.65
N PRO A 60 -15.77 -14.51 -3.14
CA PRO A 60 -15.77 -14.83 -4.56
C PRO A 60 -16.26 -13.63 -5.37
N ARG A 61 -15.60 -13.35 -6.50
CA ARG A 61 -15.89 -12.23 -7.42
C ARG A 61 -15.71 -10.83 -6.82
N ALA A 62 -14.99 -10.70 -5.71
CA ALA A 62 -14.62 -9.39 -5.19
C ALA A 62 -13.71 -8.65 -6.18
N ARG A 63 -13.92 -7.34 -6.31
CA ARG A 63 -13.00 -6.43 -7.00
C ARG A 63 -12.06 -5.87 -5.97
N LEU A 64 -10.83 -6.35 -5.98
CA LEU A 64 -9.86 -6.02 -4.95
C LEU A 64 -8.77 -5.09 -5.49
N ILE A 65 -8.35 -4.16 -4.64
CA ILE A 65 -7.21 -3.29 -4.92
C ILE A 65 -6.22 -3.29 -3.76
N LEU A 66 -4.95 -3.17 -4.09
CA LEU A 66 -3.90 -2.82 -3.14
C LEU A 66 -3.72 -1.30 -3.09
N SER A 67 -3.54 -0.79 -1.89
CA SER A 67 -3.21 0.61 -1.62
C SER A 67 -2.06 0.67 -0.61
N ALA A 68 -1.18 1.66 -0.78
CA ALA A 68 -0.03 1.86 0.08
C ALA A 68 0.10 3.33 0.48
N GLU A 69 0.51 3.54 1.73
CA GLU A 69 0.76 4.84 2.34
C GLU A 69 2.11 4.77 3.06
N VAL A 70 2.93 5.82 2.93
CA VAL A 70 4.20 5.97 3.64
C VAL A 70 4.21 7.36 4.28
N ARG A 71 4.31 7.42 5.61
CA ARG A 71 4.09 8.66 6.37
C ARG A 71 5.02 8.80 7.56
N ARG A 72 5.25 10.03 8.02
CA ARG A 72 6.13 10.29 9.18
C ARG A 72 5.47 10.01 10.53
N ASP A 73 4.16 10.20 10.60
CA ASP A 73 3.41 10.08 11.84
C ASP A 73 2.32 9.00 11.75
N ALA A 74 1.70 8.69 12.89
CA ALA A 74 0.58 7.78 12.96
C ALA A 74 -0.77 8.52 12.89
N ALA A 75 -0.81 9.74 12.35
CA ALA A 75 -2.04 10.53 12.29
C ALA A 75 -3.16 9.78 11.55
N ALA A 76 -4.41 10.09 11.91
CA ALA A 76 -5.57 9.45 11.30
C ALA A 76 -5.75 9.86 9.82
N GLU A 77 -5.29 11.06 9.45
CA GLU A 77 -5.43 11.62 8.12
C GLU A 77 -4.07 11.86 7.46
N PRO A 78 -3.94 11.62 6.13
CA PRO A 78 -2.72 11.94 5.39
C PRO A 78 -2.35 13.42 5.52
N GLN A 79 -1.07 13.70 5.72
CA GLN A 79 -0.53 15.04 5.78
C GLN A 79 0.17 15.42 4.47
N PRO A 80 0.33 16.73 4.18
CA PRO A 80 1.21 17.17 3.09
C PRO A 80 2.62 16.63 3.27
N GLY A 81 3.18 16.04 2.21
CA GLY A 81 4.50 15.41 2.25
C GLY A 81 4.51 13.92 2.57
N ASP A 82 3.37 13.33 2.96
CA ASP A 82 3.21 11.87 2.98
C ASP A 82 3.24 11.31 1.55
N LEU A 83 3.44 10.00 1.41
CA LEU A 83 3.38 9.31 0.13
C LEU A 83 2.15 8.41 0.09
N ARG A 84 1.40 8.44 -1.01
CA ARG A 84 0.25 7.55 -1.22
C ARG A 84 0.22 7.03 -2.64
N ASN A 85 -0.34 5.83 -2.84
CA ASN A 85 -0.49 5.26 -4.16
C ASN A 85 -1.38 6.14 -5.05
N VAL A 86 -0.89 6.45 -6.25
CA VAL A 86 -1.56 7.35 -7.21
C VAL A 86 -2.46 6.61 -8.20
N VAL A 87 -2.33 5.28 -8.24
CA VAL A 87 -3.10 4.40 -9.13
C VAL A 87 -3.70 3.27 -8.31
N SER A 88 -4.87 2.80 -8.74
CA SER A 88 -5.45 1.57 -8.22
C SER A 88 -4.65 0.38 -8.73
N ILE A 89 -4.13 -0.45 -7.83
CA ILE A 89 -3.40 -1.68 -8.18
C ILE A 89 -4.35 -2.86 -8.01
N PRO A 90 -4.88 -3.45 -9.08
CA PRO A 90 -5.77 -4.60 -8.97
C PRO A 90 -5.06 -5.76 -8.27
N TRP A 91 -5.75 -6.40 -7.34
CA TRP A 91 -5.32 -7.67 -6.78
C TRP A 91 -6.09 -8.79 -7.47
N ASP A 92 -5.37 -9.61 -8.24
CA ASP A 92 -5.90 -10.66 -9.10
C ASP A 92 -5.78 -12.07 -8.49
N GLY A 93 -5.31 -12.17 -7.23
CA GLY A 93 -5.13 -13.44 -6.54
C GLY A 93 -3.71 -13.59 -6.01
N VAL A 94 -3.24 -14.82 -5.89
CA VAL A 94 -1.89 -15.15 -5.39
C VAL A 94 -1.02 -15.59 -6.56
N ASP A 95 -1.07 -14.92 -7.73
CA ASP A 95 -0.15 -15.30 -8.82
C ASP A 95 1.29 -15.00 -8.37
N PRO A 96 2.12 -16.04 -8.09
CA PRO A 96 3.48 -15.83 -7.59
C PRO A 96 4.41 -15.26 -8.66
N ARG A 97 3.96 -15.15 -9.93
CA ARG A 97 4.76 -14.65 -11.05
C ARG A 97 4.82 -13.12 -11.08
N TRP A 98 3.95 -12.43 -10.34
CA TRP A 98 3.88 -10.98 -10.31
C TRP A 98 4.09 -10.48 -8.88
N ALA A 99 5.28 -9.96 -8.59
CA ALA A 99 5.46 -9.16 -7.39
C ALA A 99 4.66 -7.86 -7.59
N TRP A 100 3.60 -7.64 -6.81
CA TRP A 100 2.80 -6.41 -6.90
C TRP A 100 3.70 -5.20 -6.71
N ARG A 101 3.58 -4.22 -7.60
CA ARG A 101 4.31 -2.96 -7.54
C ARG A 101 3.31 -1.85 -7.30
N ILE A 102 3.47 -1.15 -6.18
CA ILE A 102 2.56 -0.07 -5.78
C ILE A 102 3.34 1.24 -5.85
N PRO A 103 3.23 2.02 -6.94
CA PRO A 103 3.89 3.31 -7.03
C PRO A 103 3.17 4.33 -6.14
N VAL A 104 3.94 5.01 -5.30
CA VAL A 104 3.47 6.10 -4.44
C VAL A 104 4.02 7.44 -4.92
N ALA A 105 3.27 8.51 -4.67
CA ALA A 105 3.73 9.88 -4.91
C ALA A 105 3.39 10.76 -3.71
N VAL A 106 4.03 11.92 -3.66
CA VAL A 106 3.85 12.92 -2.60
C VAL A 106 2.42 13.47 -2.63
N THR A 107 1.76 13.48 -1.47
CA THR A 107 0.50 14.19 -1.25
C THR A 107 0.75 15.69 -1.21
N GLN A 108 -0.04 16.46 -1.97
CA GLN A 108 0.02 17.92 -2.03
C GLN A 108 -0.78 18.57 -0.91
#